data_AF-A0A519I4Z4-F1
#
_entry.id   AF-A0A519I4Z4-F1
#
_cell.length_a   1.000
_cell.length_b   1.000
_cell.length_c   1.000
_cell.angle_alpha   90.00
_cell.angle_beta   90.00
_cell.angle_gamma   90.00
#
_symmetry.space_group_name_H-M   'P 1'
#
loop_
_entity.id
_entity.type
_entity.pdbx_description
1 polymer ?
#
loop_
_entity_poly.entity_id
_entity_poly.type
_entity_poly.pdbx_seq_one_letter_code
_entity_poly.pdbx_strand_id
1 'polypeptide(L)'
;MAKFTPWDNPMGTDGFEFIEFAAPDPAGLGRLFETMGFTAVARHRHKAVTLYRQGGVNFIINAETDSFAQRFARLHGPSICAIAFRVQDAGVAYQRALELGAWGFDNRAGPMELNIPAIKGIGDSLIYFVDRWHGKGAAKAGAIGNISIYDVDFVPVLDAQGQPVDADPVGHGLTEIDHLTHNVFRGRMKEWSEFYERFFNFREVRYFDIEGKLTGLKSKAMTSPCGKIRIPINESSDDKSQIAEYLDLYHGEGIQ
;
A
#
# COMPACT_ATOMS: atom_id res chain seq x y z
N MET A 1 10.25 -17.68 18.60
CA MET A 1 9.88 -17.75 17.17
C MET A 1 11.13 -18.04 16.36
N ALA A 2 11.07 -18.91 15.35
CA ALA A 2 12.21 -19.14 14.46
C ALA A 2 12.59 -17.83 13.76
N LYS A 3 13.88 -17.52 13.69
CA LYS A 3 14.37 -16.30 13.03
C LYS A 3 14.06 -16.40 11.53
N PHE A 4 13.33 -15.43 10.97
CA PHE A 4 13.08 -15.37 9.53
C PHE A 4 14.41 -15.36 8.77
N THR A 5 14.50 -16.15 7.71
CA THR A 5 15.70 -16.23 6.85
C THR A 5 15.36 -15.57 5.51
N PRO A 6 15.89 -14.38 5.23
CA PRO A 6 15.74 -13.74 3.93
C PRO A 6 16.30 -14.59 2.80
N TRP A 7 15.79 -14.36 1.59
CA TRP A 7 16.36 -14.93 0.37
C TRP A 7 16.65 -13.82 -0.65
N ASP A 8 17.05 -14.22 -1.86
CA ASP A 8 17.39 -13.29 -2.95
C ASP A 8 16.30 -12.23 -3.15
N ASN A 9 16.69 -10.96 -3.03
CA ASN A 9 15.79 -9.81 -3.02
C ASN A 9 16.12 -8.88 -4.19
N PRO A 10 15.78 -9.25 -5.43
CA PRO A 10 16.21 -8.54 -6.62
C PRO A 10 15.58 -7.14 -6.76
N MET A 11 14.46 -6.90 -6.07
CA MET A 11 13.81 -5.59 -6.00
C MET A 11 14.27 -4.75 -4.80
N GLY A 12 15.09 -5.31 -3.92
CA GLY A 12 15.54 -4.64 -2.70
C GLY A 12 14.41 -4.23 -1.77
N THR A 13 13.29 -4.98 -1.71
CA THR A 13 12.13 -4.63 -0.89
C THR A 13 12.49 -4.53 0.60
N ASP A 14 11.87 -3.60 1.33
CA ASP A 14 12.11 -3.40 2.77
C ASP A 14 10.83 -3.01 3.55
N GLY A 15 9.72 -3.71 3.29
CA GLY A 15 8.43 -3.44 3.94
C GLY A 15 7.52 -2.49 3.16
N PHE A 16 6.35 -2.23 3.74
CA PHE A 16 5.42 -1.21 3.25
C PHE A 16 5.91 0.20 3.62
N GLU A 17 5.62 1.18 2.75
CA GLU A 17 5.87 2.60 3.02
C GLU A 17 4.57 3.33 3.38
N PHE A 18 3.54 3.21 2.53
CA PHE A 18 2.21 3.79 2.77
C PHE A 18 1.10 2.97 2.11
N ILE A 19 -0.13 3.22 2.56
CA ILE A 19 -1.38 2.81 1.89
C ILE A 19 -2.12 4.06 1.46
N GLU A 20 -2.51 4.12 0.19
CA GLU A 20 -3.28 5.23 -0.36
C GLU A 20 -4.72 4.82 -0.58
N PHE A 21 -5.62 5.63 -0.02
CA PHE A 21 -7.04 5.45 -0.07
C PHE A 21 -7.69 6.52 -0.93
N ALA A 22 -8.75 6.11 -1.63
CA ALA A 22 -9.66 6.99 -2.32
C ALA A 22 -11.08 6.73 -1.83
N ALA A 23 -11.88 7.78 -1.69
CA ALA A 23 -13.26 7.66 -1.25
C ALA A 23 -14.15 8.74 -1.88
N PRO A 24 -15.45 8.45 -2.13
CA PRO A 24 -16.43 9.47 -2.50
C PRO A 24 -16.63 10.54 -1.41
N ASP A 25 -16.51 10.16 -0.14
CA ASP A 25 -16.47 11.08 1.02
C ASP A 25 -15.10 10.97 1.74
N PRO A 26 -14.09 11.74 1.30
CA PRO A 26 -12.77 11.76 1.94
C PRO A 26 -12.81 12.23 3.40
N ALA A 27 -13.74 13.13 3.75
CA ALA A 27 -13.87 13.63 5.11
C ALA A 27 -14.43 12.56 6.05
N GLY A 28 -15.40 11.76 5.58
CA GLY A 28 -15.89 10.59 6.29
C GLY A 28 -14.80 9.55 6.55
N LEU A 29 -13.98 9.27 5.54
CA LEU A 29 -12.84 8.36 5.71
C LEU A 29 -11.81 8.92 6.70
N GLY A 30 -11.52 10.21 6.65
CA GLY A 30 -10.64 10.88 7.63
C GLY A 30 -11.13 10.73 9.07
N ARG A 31 -12.44 10.94 9.31
CA ARG A 31 -13.04 10.73 10.64
C ARG A 31 -12.91 9.27 11.10
N LEU A 32 -13.07 8.30 10.20
CA LEU A 32 -12.85 6.89 10.54
C LEU A 32 -11.40 6.65 10.97
N PHE A 33 -10.41 7.20 10.26
CA PHE A 33 -9.00 7.08 10.62
C PHE A 33 -8.71 7.66 12.02
N GLU A 34 -9.30 8.81 12.33
CA GLU A 34 -9.20 9.43 13.66
C GLU A 34 -9.77 8.53 14.76
N THR A 35 -10.90 7.84 14.53
CA THR A 35 -11.43 6.87 15.50
C THR A 35 -10.56 5.63 15.70
N MET A 36 -9.66 5.33 14.75
CA MET A 36 -8.66 4.27 14.86
C MET A 36 -7.34 4.75 15.48
N GLY A 37 -7.28 6.02 15.91
CA GLY A 37 -6.09 6.60 16.56
C GLY A 37 -5.06 7.18 15.58
N PHE A 38 -5.41 7.38 14.31
CA PHE A 38 -4.56 8.12 13.37
C PHE A 38 -4.76 9.62 13.52
N THR A 39 -3.70 10.38 13.25
CA THR A 39 -3.74 11.85 13.23
C THR A 39 -3.39 12.36 11.84
N ALA A 40 -4.12 13.35 11.34
CA ALA A 40 -3.73 14.09 10.13
C ALA A 40 -2.50 14.96 10.44
N VAL A 41 -1.31 14.52 10.01
CA VAL A 41 -0.04 15.17 10.35
C VAL A 41 0.43 16.14 9.27
N ALA A 42 0.07 15.92 8.01
CA ALA A 42 0.53 16.75 6.90
C ALA A 42 -0.46 16.76 5.73
N ARG A 43 -0.40 17.82 4.91
CA ARG A 43 -1.10 17.93 3.63
C ARG A 43 -0.11 18.11 2.50
N HIS A 44 -0.42 17.55 1.34
CA HIS A 44 0.41 17.72 0.15
C HIS A 44 0.45 19.20 -0.26
N ARG A 45 1.58 19.67 -0.77
CA ARG A 45 1.81 21.10 -1.09
C ARG A 45 0.81 21.66 -2.12
N HIS A 46 0.46 20.86 -3.12
CA HIS A 46 -0.31 21.33 -4.28
C HIS A 46 -1.55 20.50 -4.61
N LYS A 47 -1.78 19.37 -3.92
CA LYS A 47 -2.84 18.42 -4.24
C LYS A 47 -3.76 18.27 -3.03
N ALA A 48 -5.00 17.89 -3.26
CA ALA A 48 -5.95 17.56 -2.20
C ALA A 48 -5.63 16.18 -1.59
N VAL A 49 -4.45 16.05 -0.99
CA VAL A 49 -3.95 14.80 -0.42
C VAL A 49 -3.54 15.04 1.02
N THR A 50 -4.00 14.20 1.95
CA THR A 50 -3.72 14.31 3.38
C THR A 50 -3.03 13.06 3.90
N LEU A 51 -1.95 13.24 4.65
CA LEU A 51 -1.21 12.19 5.33
C LEU A 51 -1.74 12.03 6.75
N TYR A 52 -2.20 10.82 7.04
CA TYR A 52 -2.57 10.33 8.36
C TYR A 52 -1.49 9.38 8.87
N ARG A 53 -1.09 9.53 10.14
CA ARG A 53 -0.05 8.70 10.75
C ARG A 53 -0.46 8.17 12.12
N GLN A 54 0.01 6.96 12.42
CA GLN A 54 0.00 6.35 13.74
C GLN A 54 1.22 5.44 13.85
N GLY A 55 2.13 5.74 14.78
CA GLY A 55 3.41 5.04 14.88
C GLY A 55 4.13 5.02 13.53
N GLY A 56 4.54 3.84 13.06
CA GLY A 56 5.18 3.66 11.77
C GLY A 56 4.23 3.51 10.57
N VAL A 57 2.92 3.63 10.76
CA VAL A 57 1.91 3.44 9.70
C VAL A 57 1.56 4.77 9.04
N ASN A 58 1.69 4.83 7.71
CA ASN A 58 1.30 5.98 6.89
C ASN A 58 0.09 5.65 6.03
N PHE A 59 -1.02 6.33 6.27
CA PHE A 59 -2.20 6.30 5.42
C PHE A 59 -2.34 7.63 4.69
N ILE A 60 -2.59 7.56 3.38
CA ILE A 60 -2.81 8.73 2.54
C ILE A 60 -4.26 8.72 2.10
N ILE A 61 -4.97 9.83 2.29
CA ILE A 61 -6.27 10.04 1.64
C ILE A 61 -6.04 10.95 0.44
N ASN A 62 -6.33 10.45 -0.75
CA ASN A 62 -6.27 11.21 -1.99
C ASN A 62 -7.68 11.66 -2.41
N ALA A 63 -7.92 12.96 -2.26
CA ALA A 63 -9.16 13.65 -2.63
C ALA A 63 -8.99 14.53 -3.89
N GLU A 64 -7.90 14.36 -4.64
CA GLU A 64 -7.62 15.14 -5.85
C GLU A 64 -8.71 14.91 -6.90
N THR A 65 -9.29 15.99 -7.42
CA THR A 65 -10.33 15.92 -8.46
C THR A 65 -9.73 15.55 -9.82
N ASP A 66 -10.52 14.90 -10.69
CA ASP A 66 -10.09 14.47 -12.04
C ASP A 66 -8.84 13.56 -12.05
N SER A 67 -8.54 12.94 -10.91
CA SER A 67 -7.37 12.11 -10.68
C SER A 67 -7.66 10.61 -10.89
N PHE A 68 -6.59 9.80 -10.87
CA PHE A 68 -6.71 8.35 -10.78
C PHE A 68 -7.52 7.92 -9.55
N ALA A 69 -7.21 8.47 -8.37
CA ALA A 69 -7.88 8.15 -7.12
C ALA A 69 -9.38 8.44 -7.18
N GLN A 70 -9.80 9.59 -7.73
CA GLN A 70 -11.22 9.90 -7.85
C GLN A 70 -11.95 8.93 -8.79
N ARG A 71 -11.33 8.54 -9.92
CA ARG A 71 -11.91 7.54 -10.82
C ARG A 71 -12.02 6.17 -10.15
N PHE A 72 -10.99 5.78 -9.39
CA PHE A 72 -10.97 4.54 -8.62
C PHE A 72 -12.09 4.50 -7.58
N ALA A 73 -12.27 5.60 -6.82
CA ALA A 73 -13.34 5.72 -5.82
C ALA A 73 -14.75 5.69 -6.42
N ARG A 74 -14.93 6.18 -7.66
CA ARG A 74 -16.23 6.08 -8.36
C ARG A 74 -16.57 4.64 -8.74
N LEU A 75 -15.57 3.81 -8.97
CA LEU A 75 -15.75 2.41 -9.33
C LEU A 75 -15.90 1.52 -8.09
N HIS A 76 -15.05 1.71 -7.09
CA HIS A 76 -14.91 0.78 -5.97
C HIS A 76 -15.46 1.31 -4.64
N GLY A 77 -15.95 2.56 -4.60
CA GLY A 77 -16.31 3.24 -3.35
C GLY A 77 -15.08 3.57 -2.49
N PRO A 78 -15.25 3.73 -1.16
CA PRO A 78 -14.13 3.91 -0.22
C PRO A 78 -13.21 2.69 -0.26
N SER A 79 -11.98 2.86 -0.76
CA SER A 79 -11.11 1.75 -1.13
C SER A 79 -9.63 2.11 -1.07
N ILE A 80 -8.76 1.10 -1.00
CA ILE A 80 -7.32 1.24 -1.23
C ILE A 80 -7.10 1.29 -2.74
N CYS A 81 -6.57 2.40 -3.24
CA CYS A 81 -6.29 2.60 -4.66
C CYS A 81 -4.80 2.41 -4.99
N ALA A 82 -3.92 2.46 -3.98
CA ALA A 82 -2.51 2.14 -4.15
C ALA A 82 -1.82 1.71 -2.85
N ILE A 83 -0.70 1.01 -3.01
CA ILE A 83 0.22 0.64 -1.95
C ILE A 83 1.63 1.04 -2.35
N ALA A 84 2.49 1.32 -1.38
CA ALA A 84 3.90 1.61 -1.63
C ALA A 84 4.80 0.60 -0.94
N PHE A 85 5.78 0.07 -1.68
CA PHE A 85 6.86 -0.74 -1.14
C PHE A 85 8.12 0.12 -0.99
N ARG A 86 8.75 -0.01 0.18
CA ARG A 86 10.14 0.43 0.34
C ARG A 86 11.04 -0.42 -0.52
N VAL A 87 11.94 0.21 -1.26
CA VAL A 87 12.96 -0.46 -2.08
C VAL A 87 14.33 0.19 -1.91
N GLN A 88 15.40 -0.56 -2.18
CA GLN A 88 16.76 -0.01 -2.11
C GLN A 88 17.01 1.09 -3.15
N ASP A 89 16.47 0.94 -4.36
CA ASP A 89 16.57 1.95 -5.42
C ASP A 89 15.30 1.88 -6.28
N ALA A 90 14.55 2.99 -6.34
CA ALA A 90 13.26 3.02 -7.02
C ALA A 90 13.40 2.95 -8.53
N GLY A 91 14.48 3.52 -9.09
CA GLY A 91 14.76 3.48 -10.52
C GLY A 91 15.11 2.07 -10.98
N VAL A 92 15.99 1.39 -10.26
CA VAL A 92 16.38 0.00 -10.56
C VAL A 92 15.18 -0.95 -10.42
N ALA A 93 14.41 -0.84 -9.34
CA ALA A 93 13.21 -1.65 -9.13
C ALA A 93 12.20 -1.43 -10.26
N TYR A 94 11.94 -0.18 -10.63
CA TYR A 94 11.00 0.15 -11.70
C TYR A 94 11.44 -0.42 -13.05
N GLN A 95 12.69 -0.19 -13.46
CA GLN A 95 13.21 -0.70 -14.73
C GLN A 95 13.13 -2.23 -14.80
N ARG A 96 13.54 -2.92 -13.73
CA ARG A 96 13.43 -4.38 -13.66
C ARG A 96 11.99 -4.87 -13.79
N ALA A 97 11.03 -4.19 -13.15
CA ALA A 97 9.62 -4.53 -13.28
C ALA A 97 9.14 -4.41 -14.75
N LEU A 98 9.53 -3.34 -15.44
CA LEU A 98 9.20 -3.13 -16.85
C LEU A 98 9.85 -4.16 -17.77
N GLU A 99 11.13 -4.48 -17.57
CA GLU A 99 11.85 -5.53 -18.33
C GLU A 99 11.20 -6.90 -18.18
N LEU A 100 10.66 -7.17 -16.99
CA LEU A 100 9.88 -8.37 -16.72
C LEU A 100 8.44 -8.27 -17.24
N GLY A 101 8.02 -7.18 -17.87
CA GLY A 101 6.69 -7.03 -18.49
C GLY A 101 5.60 -6.50 -17.56
N ALA A 102 5.94 -5.75 -16.52
CA ALA A 102 4.95 -5.01 -15.74
C ALA A 102 4.40 -3.82 -16.55
N TRP A 103 3.17 -3.43 -16.28
CA TRP A 103 2.60 -2.20 -16.83
C TRP A 103 2.98 -1.01 -15.95
N GLY A 104 3.88 -0.17 -16.45
CA GLY A 104 4.24 1.09 -15.80
C GLY A 104 3.06 2.07 -15.76
N PHE A 105 3.07 2.91 -14.74
CA PHE A 105 2.13 4.02 -14.59
C PHE A 105 2.86 5.34 -14.80
N ASP A 106 2.37 6.16 -15.73
CA ASP A 106 2.92 7.49 -16.01
C ASP A 106 2.47 8.48 -14.93
N ASN A 107 3.31 8.66 -13.91
CA ASN A 107 3.07 9.62 -12.86
C ASN A 107 3.58 11.01 -13.30
N ARG A 108 2.68 12.00 -13.38
CA ARG A 108 3.04 13.38 -13.68
C ARG A 108 3.21 14.15 -12.38
N ALA A 109 4.46 14.28 -11.93
CA ALA A 109 4.81 15.12 -10.80
C ALA A 109 4.81 16.60 -11.18
N GLY A 110 4.30 17.46 -10.29
CA GLY A 110 4.40 18.91 -10.43
C GLY A 110 5.82 19.42 -10.16
N PRO A 111 6.10 20.72 -10.41
CA PRO A 111 7.37 21.31 -10.04
C PRO A 111 7.67 21.12 -8.55
N MET A 112 8.90 20.70 -8.23
CA MET A 112 9.37 20.45 -6.86
C MET A 112 8.66 19.29 -6.13
N GLU A 113 7.94 18.42 -6.84
CA GLU A 113 7.39 17.16 -6.31
C GLU A 113 8.27 15.98 -6.71
N LEU A 114 8.28 14.93 -5.89
CA LEU A 114 8.93 13.67 -6.26
C LEU A 114 8.13 12.95 -7.34
N ASN A 115 8.82 12.53 -8.41
CA ASN A 115 8.28 11.59 -9.36
C ASN A 115 8.49 10.16 -8.87
N ILE A 116 7.56 9.67 -8.05
CA ILE A 116 7.61 8.31 -7.50
C ILE A 116 7.11 7.32 -8.57
N PRO A 117 7.93 6.36 -9.02
CA PRO A 117 7.54 5.39 -10.04
C PRO A 117 6.56 4.36 -9.48
N ALA A 118 5.65 3.89 -10.33
CA ALA A 118 4.67 2.87 -9.98
C ALA A 118 4.36 1.94 -11.15
N ILE A 119 3.88 0.74 -10.82
CA ILE A 119 3.29 -0.21 -11.76
C ILE A 119 1.83 -0.50 -11.39
N LYS A 120 1.05 -1.03 -12.33
CA LYS A 120 -0.29 -1.56 -12.04
C LYS A 120 -0.20 -2.84 -11.18
N GLY A 121 -1.06 -2.91 -10.17
CA GLY A 121 -1.30 -4.05 -9.29
C GLY A 121 -2.73 -4.57 -9.40
N ILE A 122 -3.23 -5.18 -8.32
CA ILE A 122 -4.55 -5.82 -8.27
C ILE A 122 -5.70 -4.85 -8.55
N GLY A 123 -6.64 -5.26 -9.41
CA GLY A 123 -7.82 -4.44 -9.72
C GLY A 123 -7.48 -3.06 -10.29
N ASP A 124 -6.42 -2.93 -11.08
CA ASP A 124 -5.89 -1.65 -11.59
C ASP A 124 -5.40 -0.66 -10.49
N SER A 125 -5.26 -1.11 -9.23
CA SER A 125 -4.54 -0.36 -8.19
C SER A 125 -3.08 -0.12 -8.57
N LEU A 126 -2.39 0.74 -7.85
CA LEU A 126 -0.96 1.02 -8.10
C LEU A 126 -0.05 0.44 -7.01
N ILE A 127 1.14 0.02 -7.42
CA ILE A 127 2.24 -0.33 -6.53
C ILE A 127 3.38 0.65 -6.77
N TYR A 128 3.60 1.56 -5.81
CA TYR A 128 4.70 2.53 -5.84
C TYR A 128 6.01 1.94 -5.31
N PHE A 129 7.13 2.39 -5.88
CA PHE A 129 8.47 2.09 -5.38
C PHE A 129 9.07 3.32 -4.71
N VAL A 130 9.25 3.25 -3.39
CA VAL A 130 9.79 4.34 -2.59
C VAL A 130 11.18 3.98 -2.09
N ASP A 131 12.16 4.83 -2.38
CA ASP A 131 13.56 4.67 -1.99
C ASP A 131 14.05 5.71 -0.96
N ARG A 132 13.15 6.56 -0.46
CA ARG A 132 13.43 7.63 0.50
C ARG A 132 12.52 7.54 1.72
N TRP A 133 13.07 7.14 2.85
CA TRP A 133 12.42 7.11 4.15
C TRP A 133 13.45 7.31 5.26
N HIS A 134 13.00 7.80 6.42
CA HIS A 134 13.89 8.00 7.57
C HIS A 134 14.43 6.68 8.10
N GLY A 135 15.72 6.67 8.47
CA GLY A 135 16.41 5.50 8.99
C GLY A 135 16.90 4.52 7.92
N LYS A 136 16.67 4.78 6.63
CA LYS A 136 17.24 3.98 5.54
C LYS A 136 18.77 3.92 5.68
N GLY A 137 19.35 2.73 5.57
CA GLY A 137 20.79 2.52 5.73
C GLY A 137 21.33 2.85 7.13
N ALA A 138 20.48 2.80 8.17
CA ALA A 138 20.81 3.21 9.54
C ALA A 138 21.27 4.69 9.65
N ALA A 139 20.80 5.54 8.74
CA ALA A 139 21.07 6.96 8.79
C ALA A 139 20.51 7.59 10.07
N LYS A 140 21.28 8.49 10.69
CA LYS A 140 20.86 9.22 11.88
C LYS A 140 19.97 10.40 11.49
N ALA A 141 19.11 10.82 12.42
CA ALA A 141 18.32 12.04 12.27
C ALA A 141 19.23 13.23 11.93
N GLY A 142 18.83 14.04 10.94
CA GLY A 142 19.60 15.19 10.45
C GLY A 142 20.78 14.86 9.53
N ALA A 143 21.08 13.58 9.27
CA ALA A 143 22.12 13.23 8.30
C ALA A 143 21.69 13.55 6.86
N ILE A 144 22.65 13.91 6.00
CA ILE A 144 22.40 14.09 4.56
C ILE A 144 21.86 12.78 3.98
N GLY A 145 20.72 12.86 3.28
CA GLY A 145 20.04 11.71 2.71
C GLY A 145 19.06 11.00 3.65
N ASN A 146 19.00 11.36 4.95
CA ASN A 146 17.94 10.91 5.86
C ASN A 146 16.68 11.78 5.67
N ILE A 147 16.08 11.65 4.50
CA ILE A 147 14.85 12.34 4.11
C ILE A 147 13.81 11.32 3.66
N SER A 148 12.54 11.61 3.94
CA SER A 148 11.39 10.85 3.47
C SER A 148 10.72 11.56 2.29
N ILE A 149 9.84 10.85 1.59
CA ILE A 149 9.00 11.47 0.56
C ILE A 149 8.11 12.59 1.14
N TYR A 150 7.72 12.48 2.41
CA TYR A 150 6.83 13.43 3.07
C TYR A 150 7.50 14.78 3.34
N ASP A 151 8.81 14.78 3.65
CA ASP A 151 9.55 16.03 3.87
C ASP A 151 9.62 16.89 2.59
N VAL A 152 9.58 16.22 1.43
CA VAL A 152 9.63 16.87 0.13
C VAL A 152 8.25 17.32 -0.31
N ASP A 153 7.25 16.44 -0.30
CA ASP A 153 5.96 16.69 -0.98
C ASP A 153 4.87 17.28 -0.07
N PHE A 154 5.05 17.26 1.25
CA PHE A 154 4.04 17.66 2.23
C PHE A 154 4.45 18.86 3.09
N VAL A 155 3.44 19.52 3.67
CA VAL A 155 3.55 20.56 4.69
C VAL A 155 2.76 20.15 5.93
N PRO A 156 3.23 20.48 7.15
CA PRO A 156 2.57 20.05 8.37
C PRO A 156 1.16 20.64 8.48
N VAL A 157 0.24 19.85 9.01
CA VAL A 157 -1.04 20.37 9.53
C VAL A 157 -0.72 21.18 10.78
N LEU A 158 -1.43 22.30 10.97
CA LEU A 158 -1.32 23.13 12.17
C LEU A 158 -2.50 22.87 13.11
N ASP A 159 -2.24 22.88 14.41
CA ASP A 159 -3.25 22.80 15.46
C ASP A 159 -4.01 24.14 15.65
N ALA A 160 -4.91 24.18 16.63
CA ALA A 160 -5.72 25.37 16.92
C ALA A 160 -4.88 26.58 17.41
N GLN A 161 -3.64 26.36 17.83
CA GLN A 161 -2.68 27.36 18.28
C GLN A 161 -1.69 27.75 17.17
N GLY A 162 -1.87 27.20 15.96
CA GLY A 162 -0.99 27.44 14.81
C GLY A 162 0.35 26.74 14.89
N GLN A 163 0.53 25.75 15.78
CA GLN A 163 1.74 24.95 15.87
C GLN A 163 1.61 23.70 15.00
N PRO A 164 2.71 23.20 14.39
CA PRO A 164 2.69 21.92 13.70
C PRO A 164 2.18 20.81 14.62
N VAL A 165 1.23 20.02 14.12
CA VAL A 165 0.80 18.79 14.79
C VAL A 165 2.00 17.84 14.86
N ASP A 166 2.07 17.02 15.92
CA ASP A 166 3.12 16.02 16.09
C ASP A 166 3.23 15.14 14.83
N ALA A 167 4.44 15.07 14.27
CA ALA A 167 4.71 14.32 13.05
C ALA A 167 4.82 12.81 13.30
N ASP A 168 5.01 12.36 14.54
CA ASP A 168 5.18 10.94 14.91
C ASP A 168 4.22 10.52 16.04
N PRO A 169 2.90 10.67 15.86
CA PRO A 169 1.91 10.41 16.91
C PRO A 169 1.87 8.92 17.26
N VAL A 170 1.87 8.60 18.57
CA VAL A 170 1.76 7.22 19.07
C VAL A 170 0.36 6.62 18.78
N GLY A 171 -0.68 7.45 18.82
CA GLY A 171 -2.07 7.04 18.61
C GLY A 171 -2.53 5.95 19.60
N HIS A 172 -3.13 4.89 19.08
CA HIS A 172 -3.56 3.70 19.83
C HIS A 172 -2.49 2.58 19.84
N GLY A 173 -1.26 2.88 19.42
CA GLY A 173 -0.13 1.95 19.50
C GLY A 173 0.04 1.03 18.30
N LEU A 174 -0.60 1.32 17.15
CA LEU A 174 -0.25 0.65 15.89
C LEU A 174 1.16 1.05 15.46
N THR A 175 2.00 0.07 15.12
CA THR A 175 3.42 0.29 14.82
C THR A 175 3.79 0.06 13.36
N GLU A 176 3.14 -0.89 12.69
CA GLU A 176 3.45 -1.28 11.32
C GLU A 176 2.25 -1.93 10.62
N ILE A 177 2.33 -2.02 9.29
CA ILE A 177 1.41 -2.79 8.46
C ILE A 177 1.99 -4.21 8.36
N ASP A 178 1.30 -5.19 8.95
CA ASP A 178 1.77 -6.58 8.92
C ASP A 178 1.49 -7.27 7.57
N HIS A 179 0.27 -7.13 7.06
CA HIS A 179 -0.17 -7.74 5.81
C HIS A 179 -1.37 -7.00 5.20
N LEU A 180 -1.64 -7.29 3.93
CA LEU A 180 -2.86 -6.88 3.20
C LEU A 180 -3.35 -8.09 2.41
N THR A 181 -4.66 -8.34 2.38
CA THR A 181 -5.22 -9.48 1.63
C THR A 181 -5.67 -9.05 0.25
N HIS A 182 -5.75 -9.99 -0.68
CA HIS A 182 -6.23 -9.79 -2.04
C HIS A 182 -7.36 -10.75 -2.30
N ASN A 183 -8.53 -10.24 -2.68
CA ASN A 183 -9.63 -11.07 -3.15
C ASN A 183 -9.65 -11.07 -4.67
N VAL A 184 -9.59 -12.27 -5.25
CA VAL A 184 -9.48 -12.47 -6.69
C VAL A 184 -10.61 -13.34 -7.22
N PHE A 185 -10.95 -13.18 -8.50
CA PHE A 185 -11.91 -14.05 -9.15
C PHE A 185 -11.40 -15.49 -9.16
N ARG A 186 -12.34 -16.46 -9.17
CA ARG A 186 -12.02 -17.89 -9.19
C ARG A 186 -11.07 -18.22 -10.34
N GLY A 187 -9.97 -18.90 -10.04
CA GLY A 187 -8.95 -19.30 -11.01
C GLY A 187 -7.85 -18.26 -11.25
N ARG A 188 -7.96 -17.05 -10.69
CA ARG A 188 -6.95 -15.99 -10.81
C ARG A 188 -5.95 -15.96 -9.66
N MET A 189 -6.08 -16.84 -8.66
CA MET A 189 -5.09 -16.96 -7.60
C MET A 189 -3.68 -17.25 -8.14
N LYS A 190 -3.57 -18.16 -9.12
CA LYS A 190 -2.28 -18.50 -9.74
C LYS A 190 -1.67 -17.30 -10.47
N GLU A 191 -2.49 -16.53 -11.18
CA GLU A 191 -2.05 -15.33 -11.89
C GLU A 191 -1.44 -14.31 -10.92
N TRP A 192 -2.13 -14.03 -9.81
CA TRP A 192 -1.64 -13.07 -8.81
C TRP A 192 -0.48 -13.61 -7.97
N SER A 193 -0.40 -14.92 -7.70
CA SER A 193 0.80 -15.47 -7.05
C SER A 193 2.02 -15.37 -7.98
N GLU A 194 1.85 -15.70 -9.26
CA GLU A 194 2.92 -15.61 -10.27
C GLU A 194 3.33 -14.16 -10.53
N PHE A 195 2.42 -13.19 -10.41
CA PHE A 195 2.74 -11.76 -10.46
C PHE A 195 3.77 -11.40 -9.37
N TYR A 196 3.51 -11.75 -8.12
CA TYR A 196 4.41 -11.43 -7.00
C TYR A 196 5.70 -12.26 -7.02
N GLU A 197 5.66 -13.52 -7.46
CA GLU A 197 6.84 -14.34 -7.69
C GLU A 197 7.73 -13.75 -8.79
N ARG A 198 7.17 -13.43 -9.96
CA ARG A 198 7.93 -12.91 -11.10
C ARG A 198 8.56 -11.55 -10.80
N PHE A 199 7.76 -10.59 -10.34
CA PHE A 199 8.23 -9.21 -10.19
C PHE A 199 9.03 -9.01 -8.92
N PHE A 200 8.66 -9.64 -7.80
CA PHE A 200 9.25 -9.34 -6.50
C PHE A 200 10.00 -10.50 -5.86
N ASN A 201 10.02 -11.68 -6.51
CA ASN A 201 10.58 -12.90 -5.95
C ASN A 201 9.93 -13.29 -4.62
N PHE A 202 8.62 -13.02 -4.47
CA PHE A 202 7.87 -13.52 -3.31
C PHE A 202 7.80 -15.04 -3.36
N ARG A 203 7.53 -15.67 -2.21
CA ARG A 203 7.31 -17.11 -2.12
C ARG A 203 6.01 -17.41 -1.39
N GLU A 204 5.35 -18.47 -1.82
CA GLU A 204 4.27 -19.08 -1.06
C GLU A 204 4.87 -19.74 0.20
N VAL A 205 4.51 -19.23 1.38
CA VAL A 205 4.95 -19.80 2.66
C VAL A 205 3.92 -20.73 3.27
N ARG A 206 2.65 -20.60 2.86
CA ARG A 206 1.55 -21.42 3.33
C ARG A 206 0.37 -21.39 2.36
N TYR A 207 -0.24 -22.54 2.16
CA TYR A 207 -1.52 -22.71 1.50
C TYR A 207 -2.58 -23.10 2.53
N PHE A 208 -3.78 -22.56 2.36
CA PHE A 208 -4.96 -22.90 3.15
C PHE A 208 -6.09 -23.28 2.22
N ASP A 209 -6.72 -24.42 2.51
CA ASP A 209 -8.02 -24.81 1.96
C ASP A 209 -8.98 -24.88 3.14
N ILE A 210 -9.89 -23.91 3.22
CA ILE A 210 -10.77 -23.74 4.37
C ILE A 210 -12.19 -24.06 3.91
N GLU A 211 -12.71 -25.18 4.40
CA GLU A 211 -14.12 -25.55 4.25
C GLU A 211 -14.90 -25.10 5.50
N GLY A 212 -15.71 -24.05 5.35
CA GLY A 212 -16.70 -23.66 6.35
C GLY A 212 -17.96 -24.55 6.27
N LYS A 213 -18.87 -24.39 7.24
CA LYS A 213 -20.13 -25.18 7.28
C LYS A 213 -21.05 -24.96 6.06
N LEU A 214 -20.91 -23.85 5.34
CA LEU A 214 -21.78 -23.46 4.22
C LEU A 214 -21.01 -22.96 3.00
N THR A 215 -19.75 -22.52 3.16
CA THR A 215 -18.93 -21.95 2.09
C THR A 215 -17.45 -22.31 2.29
N GLY A 216 -16.67 -22.31 1.22
CA GLY A 216 -15.23 -22.58 1.25
C GLY A 216 -14.38 -21.49 0.59
N LEU A 217 -13.12 -21.37 1.01
CA LEU A 217 -12.14 -20.49 0.37
C LEU A 217 -10.77 -21.15 0.29
N LYS A 218 -10.01 -20.76 -0.73
CA LYS A 218 -8.59 -21.09 -0.84
C LYS A 218 -7.78 -19.82 -0.61
N SER A 219 -6.65 -19.96 0.08
CA SER A 219 -5.75 -18.84 0.34
C SER A 219 -4.28 -19.24 0.16
N LYS A 220 -3.53 -18.42 -0.58
CA LYS A 220 -2.07 -18.52 -0.71
C LYS A 220 -1.41 -17.36 -0.01
N ALA A 221 -0.67 -17.63 1.05
CA ALA A 221 0.09 -16.63 1.78
C ALA A 221 1.43 -16.36 1.07
N MET A 222 1.49 -15.25 0.33
CA MET A 222 2.72 -14.80 -0.32
C MET A 222 3.54 -13.94 0.64
N THR A 223 4.84 -14.21 0.76
CA THR A 223 5.76 -13.43 1.59
C THR A 223 6.93 -12.91 0.77
N SER A 224 7.31 -11.66 1.00
CA SER A 224 8.47 -11.01 0.38
C SER A 224 9.81 -11.60 0.81
N PRO A 225 10.88 -11.44 -0.02
CA PRO A 225 12.23 -11.86 0.33
C PRO A 225 12.80 -11.21 1.60
N CYS A 226 12.35 -10.00 1.94
CA CYS A 226 12.73 -9.34 3.19
C CYS A 226 11.91 -9.80 4.41
N GLY A 227 10.81 -10.53 4.20
CA GLY A 227 9.93 -11.03 5.26
C GLY A 227 9.02 -9.98 5.91
N LYS A 228 8.99 -8.74 5.39
CA LYS A 228 8.23 -7.62 5.96
C LYS A 228 6.92 -7.32 5.22
N ILE A 229 6.77 -7.81 3.99
CA ILE A 229 5.55 -7.69 3.20
C ILE A 229 4.94 -9.08 3.09
N ARG A 230 3.64 -9.19 3.43
CA ARG A 230 2.83 -10.41 3.34
C ARG A 230 1.52 -10.08 2.63
N ILE A 231 1.18 -10.89 1.63
CA ILE A 231 -0.02 -10.69 0.82
C ILE A 231 -0.73 -12.05 0.65
N PRO A 232 -1.69 -12.38 1.52
CA PRO A 232 -2.57 -13.51 1.29
C PRO A 232 -3.49 -13.25 0.09
N ILE A 233 -3.48 -14.16 -0.88
CA ILE A 233 -4.35 -14.12 -2.06
C ILE A 233 -5.46 -15.13 -1.84
N ASN A 234 -6.70 -14.67 -1.84
CA ASN A 234 -7.89 -15.44 -1.57
C ASN A 234 -8.74 -15.58 -2.84
N GLU A 235 -9.15 -16.81 -3.16
CA GLU A 235 -10.16 -17.06 -4.17
C GLU A 235 -11.31 -17.87 -3.58
N SER A 236 -12.49 -17.74 -4.16
CA SER A 236 -13.64 -18.50 -3.72
C SER A 236 -13.72 -19.91 -4.31
N SER A 237 -14.13 -20.87 -3.47
CA SER A 237 -14.52 -22.21 -3.89
C SER A 237 -15.98 -22.33 -4.34
N ASP A 238 -16.83 -21.32 -4.08
CA ASP A 238 -18.28 -21.33 -4.38
C ASP A 238 -18.83 -19.93 -4.71
N ASP A 239 -20.09 -19.84 -5.16
CA ASP A 239 -20.67 -18.56 -5.61
C ASP A 239 -21.32 -17.76 -4.46
N LYS A 240 -21.30 -18.27 -3.22
CA LYS A 240 -21.96 -17.66 -2.05
C LYS A 240 -21.00 -17.26 -0.93
N SER A 241 -19.69 -17.43 -1.15
CA SER A 241 -18.65 -17.10 -0.19
C SER A 241 -18.55 -15.59 0.07
N GLN A 242 -17.95 -15.24 1.21
CA GLN A 242 -17.59 -13.85 1.53
C GLN A 242 -16.66 -13.20 0.49
N ILE A 243 -15.87 -14.00 -0.24
CA ILE A 243 -15.01 -13.51 -1.34
C ILE A 243 -15.87 -13.10 -2.54
N ALA A 244 -16.90 -13.88 -2.88
CA ALA A 244 -17.83 -13.56 -3.96
C ALA A 244 -18.63 -12.29 -3.64
N GLU A 245 -19.09 -12.15 -2.39
CA GLU A 245 -19.76 -10.92 -1.90
C GLU A 245 -18.83 -9.70 -2.02
N TYR A 246 -17.56 -9.83 -1.62
CA TYR A 246 -16.57 -8.76 -1.81
C TYR A 246 -16.45 -8.36 -3.28
N LEU A 247 -16.27 -9.32 -4.19
CA LEU A 247 -16.05 -9.03 -5.61
C LEU A 247 -17.25 -8.31 -6.24
N ASP A 248 -18.47 -8.65 -5.81
CA ASP A 248 -19.71 -8.00 -6.26
C ASP A 248 -19.82 -6.56 -5.73
N LEU A 249 -19.70 -6.39 -4.41
CA LEU A 249 -19.81 -5.08 -3.75
C LEU A 249 -18.67 -4.11 -4.10
N TYR A 250 -17.46 -4.64 -4.26
CA TYR A 250 -16.27 -3.90 -4.66
C TYR A 250 -16.21 -3.69 -6.17
N HIS A 251 -17.07 -4.34 -6.96
CA HIS A 251 -17.07 -4.26 -8.43
C HIS A 251 -15.74 -4.70 -9.08
N GLY A 252 -15.08 -5.72 -8.52
CA GLY A 252 -13.83 -6.26 -9.05
C GLY A 252 -12.94 -6.93 -8.01
N GLU A 253 -11.72 -7.27 -8.44
CA GLU A 253 -10.66 -7.73 -7.54
C GLU A 253 -10.02 -6.55 -6.83
N GLY A 254 -9.50 -6.78 -5.63
CA GLY A 254 -8.88 -5.70 -4.88
C GLY A 254 -8.31 -6.14 -3.54
N ILE A 255 -7.93 -5.14 -2.76
CA ILE A 255 -7.45 -5.30 -1.39
C ILE A 255 -8.68 -5.31 -0.46
N GLN A 256 -8.85 -6.38 0.31
CA GLN A 256 -9.96 -6.55 1.25
C GLN A 256 -9.64 -5.94 2.61
#